data_AF-A0A310S9A9-F1
#
_entry.id   AF-A0A310S9A9-F1
#
_cell.length_a   1.000
_cell.length_b   1.000
_cell.length_c   1.000
_cell.angle_alpha   90.00
_cell.angle_beta   90.00
_cell.angle_gamma   90.00
#
_symmetry.space_group_name_H-M   'P 1'
#
loop_
_entity.id
_entity.type
_entity.pdbx_description
1 polymer ?
#
loop_
_entity_poly.entity_id
_entity_poly.type
_entity_poly.pdbx_seq_one_letter_code
_entity_poly.pdbx_strand_id
1 'polypeptide(L)'
;KVGEWRPSTGVNITDREAFFDPGTMNVTLVVTTILEQPYVMLKSNADLVGNDRLEGFCIDLLKAIAAMVNFEYKILLVPDGKYGAFDFETLEWNGMVRQLMEKKADLAVGSMTINYARESVIDFTKPFMNLGISILFKVPTDKESAFFTFIDFTKPF
;
A
#
# COMPACT_ATOMS: atom_id res chain seq x y z
N LYS A 1 -12.06 16.36 -33.68
CA LYS A 1 -11.50 15.28 -34.51
C LYS A 1 -10.02 15.17 -34.16
N VAL A 2 -9.60 14.12 -33.46
CA VAL A 2 -8.27 14.04 -32.79
C VAL A 2 -7.17 13.38 -33.65
N GLY A 3 -7.53 12.91 -34.84
CA GLY A 3 -6.62 12.32 -35.80
C GLY A 3 -7.34 11.74 -37.02
N GLU A 4 -6.56 11.18 -37.94
CA GLU A 4 -7.04 10.42 -39.10
C GLU A 4 -6.37 9.04 -39.13
N TRP A 5 -7.13 8.02 -39.53
CA TRP A 5 -6.58 6.68 -39.76
C TRP A 5 -6.55 6.39 -41.26
N ARG A 6 -5.45 5.81 -41.73
CA ARG A 6 -5.30 5.34 -43.11
C ARG A 6 -4.75 3.91 -43.12
N PRO A 7 -5.26 3.00 -43.98
CA PRO A 7 -4.79 1.60 -44.02
C PRO A 7 -3.30 1.43 -44.30
N SER A 8 -2.70 2.33 -45.08
CA SER A 8 -1.29 2.22 -45.51
C SER A 8 -0.29 2.79 -44.51
N THR A 9 -0.68 3.79 -43.72
CA THR A 9 0.21 4.51 -42.80
C THR A 9 -0.22 4.40 -41.33
N GLY A 10 -1.37 3.78 -41.06
CA GLY A 10 -1.91 3.60 -39.72
C GLY A 10 -2.59 4.86 -39.18
N VAL A 11 -2.58 4.99 -37.85
CA VAL A 11 -3.17 6.13 -37.14
C VAL A 11 -2.23 7.34 -37.20
N ASN A 12 -2.75 8.48 -37.62
CA ASN A 12 -2.07 9.77 -37.61
C ASN A 12 -2.78 10.71 -36.62
N ILE A 13 -2.19 10.87 -35.44
CA ILE A 13 -2.71 11.72 -34.37
C ILE A 13 -2.28 13.17 -34.66
N THR A 14 -3.25 14.00 -35.04
CA THR A 14 -3.02 15.42 -35.35
C THR A 14 -3.14 16.31 -34.12
N ASP A 15 -3.93 15.89 -33.14
CA ASP A 15 -4.14 16.63 -31.90
C ASP A 15 -3.75 15.74 -30.72
N ARG A 16 -2.49 15.86 -30.31
CA ARG A 16 -1.95 15.12 -29.17
C ARG A 16 -2.42 15.70 -27.84
N GLU A 17 -2.77 16.98 -27.79
CA GLU A 17 -3.22 17.66 -26.57
C GLU A 17 -4.66 17.32 -26.23
N ALA A 18 -5.50 16.92 -27.20
CA ALA A 18 -6.80 16.34 -26.92
C ALA A 18 -6.75 15.04 -26.08
N PHE A 19 -5.61 14.36 -26.00
CA PHE A 19 -5.40 13.21 -25.11
C PHE A 19 -4.85 13.59 -23.73
N PHE A 20 -4.40 14.83 -23.60
CA PHE A 20 -3.91 15.43 -22.37
C PHE A 20 -4.74 16.69 -22.11
N ASP A 21 -6.02 16.53 -21.78
CA ASP A 21 -6.84 17.66 -21.33
C ASP A 21 -6.38 18.09 -19.92
N PRO A 22 -5.66 19.22 -19.77
CA PRO A 22 -5.29 19.74 -18.45
C PRO A 22 -6.45 20.56 -17.85
N GLY A 23 -7.56 20.72 -18.60
CA GLY A 23 -8.68 21.57 -18.29
C GLY A 23 -9.61 20.96 -17.27
N THR A 24 -9.49 21.40 -16.01
CA THR A 24 -10.49 21.18 -14.94
C THR A 24 -10.89 19.72 -14.75
N MET A 25 -9.93 18.87 -14.39
CA MET A 25 -10.29 17.62 -13.73
C MET A 25 -10.84 17.93 -12.33
N ASN A 26 -12.16 18.17 -12.23
CA ASN A 26 -12.91 18.00 -10.98
C ASN A 26 -13.02 16.49 -10.66
N VAL A 27 -11.88 15.82 -10.62
CA VAL A 27 -11.76 14.38 -10.41
C VAL A 27 -11.11 14.18 -9.05
N THR A 28 -11.91 13.76 -8.08
CA THR A 28 -11.42 13.35 -6.77
C THR A 28 -10.95 11.89 -6.87
N LEU A 29 -9.65 11.66 -6.77
CA LEU A 29 -9.08 10.31 -6.81
C LEU A 29 -9.51 9.50 -5.59
N VAL A 30 -9.90 8.26 -5.82
CA VAL A 30 -10.21 7.30 -4.76
C VAL A 30 -8.93 6.58 -4.34
N VAL A 31 -8.47 6.86 -3.13
CA VAL A 31 -7.26 6.24 -2.59
C VAL A 31 -7.67 5.13 -1.63
N THR A 32 -7.31 3.88 -1.94
CA THR A 32 -7.48 2.76 -1.01
C THR A 32 -6.27 2.63 -0.09
N THR A 33 -6.52 2.30 1.18
CA THR A 33 -5.47 2.06 2.18
C THR A 33 -5.88 0.99 3.18
N ILE A 34 -4.95 0.60 4.06
CA ILE A 34 -5.13 -0.38 5.13
C ILE A 34 -4.63 0.22 6.44
N LEU A 35 -5.27 -0.11 7.56
CA LEU A 35 -4.79 0.33 8.88
C LEU A 35 -3.55 -0.48 9.27
N GLU A 36 -2.43 0.21 9.47
CA GLU A 36 -1.19 -0.38 9.93
C GLU A 36 -0.33 0.67 10.64
N GLN A 37 0.03 0.43 11.90
CA GLN A 37 0.89 1.36 12.64
C GLN A 37 2.36 1.18 12.21
N PRO A 38 3.14 2.28 12.02
CA PRO A 38 2.80 3.70 12.17
C PRO A 38 2.39 4.39 10.84
N TYR A 39 2.09 3.61 9.80
CA TYR A 39 1.88 4.10 8.43
C TYR A 39 0.50 4.75 8.26
N VAL A 40 -0.56 4.12 8.74
CA VAL A 40 -1.94 4.59 8.67
C VAL A 40 -2.71 4.15 9.91
N MET A 41 -3.23 5.13 10.64
CA MET A 41 -3.85 4.97 11.96
C MET A 41 -5.13 5.80 12.02
N LEU A 42 -6.09 5.34 12.82
CA LEU A 42 -7.25 6.15 13.17
C LEU A 42 -6.89 7.11 14.29
N LYS A 43 -7.22 8.39 14.12
CA LYS A 43 -7.15 9.37 15.20
C LYS A 43 -8.16 9.01 16.28
N SER A 44 -7.82 9.34 17.53
CA SER A 44 -8.65 9.06 18.69
C SER A 44 -9.90 9.96 18.78
N ASN A 45 -9.93 11.06 18.04
CA ASN A 45 -11.01 12.05 18.11
C ASN A 45 -12.22 11.63 17.26
N ALA A 46 -13.41 11.59 17.87
CA ALA A 46 -14.63 11.09 17.26
C ALA A 46 -15.28 12.04 16.25
N ASP A 47 -14.94 13.33 16.28
CA ASP A 47 -15.61 14.36 15.48
C ASP A 47 -15.00 14.57 14.08
N LEU A 48 -13.96 13.78 13.72
CA LEU A 48 -13.25 13.94 12.45
C LEU A 48 -13.93 13.16 11.32
N VAL A 49 -14.23 13.86 10.23
CA VAL A 49 -14.94 13.30 9.06
C VAL A 49 -13.99 13.21 7.87
N GLY A 50 -14.23 12.23 6.99
CA GLY A 50 -13.50 12.10 5.73
C GLY A 50 -12.04 11.69 5.91
N ASN A 51 -11.13 12.41 5.25
CA ASN A 51 -9.69 12.10 5.29
C ASN A 51 -9.06 12.44 6.64
N ASP A 52 -9.61 13.40 7.38
CA ASP A 52 -9.01 13.93 8.60
C ASP A 52 -9.02 12.94 9.76
N ARG A 53 -9.82 11.88 9.69
CA ARG A 53 -9.86 10.79 10.68
C ARG A 53 -8.61 9.91 10.68
N LEU A 54 -7.78 10.00 9.64
CA LEU A 54 -6.58 9.18 9.47
C LEU A 54 -5.33 10.01 9.75
N GLU A 55 -4.31 9.36 10.30
CA GLU A 55 -2.97 9.89 10.49
C GLU A 55 -1.90 8.81 10.26
N GLY A 56 -0.64 9.23 10.15
CA GLY A 56 0.50 8.33 9.98
C GLY A 56 1.35 8.69 8.77
N PHE A 57 2.48 8.01 8.65
CA PHE A 57 3.50 8.32 7.65
C PHE A 57 2.96 8.35 6.21
N CYS A 58 2.13 7.37 5.84
CA CYS A 58 1.58 7.27 4.49
C CYS A 58 0.52 8.35 4.19
N ILE A 59 -0.17 8.85 5.22
CA ILE A 59 -1.15 9.95 5.10
C ILE A 59 -0.43 11.26 4.82
N ASP A 60 0.64 11.54 5.58
CA ASP A 60 1.46 12.74 5.37
C ASP A 60 2.15 12.72 4.00
N LEU A 61 2.66 11.55 3.59
CA LEU A 61 3.25 11.36 2.26
C LEU A 61 2.23 11.65 1.15
N LEU A 62 1.03 11.07 1.22
CA LEU A 62 -0.03 11.33 0.24
C LEU A 62 -0.41 12.81 0.19
N LYS A 63 -0.53 13.46 1.35
CA LYS A 63 -0.83 14.89 1.43
C LYS A 63 0.24 15.74 0.75
N ALA A 64 1.51 15.41 0.93
CA ALA A 64 2.62 16.10 0.27
C ALA A 64 2.61 15.90 -1.26
N ILE A 65 2.35 14.67 -1.73
CA ILE A 65 2.24 14.36 -3.15
C ILE A 65 1.06 15.09 -3.79
N ALA A 66 -0.11 15.07 -3.14
CA ALA A 66 -1.30 15.77 -3.61
C ALA A 66 -1.09 17.28 -3.71
N ALA A 67 -0.36 17.89 -2.75
CA ALA A 67 -0.02 19.30 -2.80
C ALA A 67 0.97 19.64 -3.93
N MET A 68 1.93 18.75 -4.23
CA MET A 68 2.91 18.94 -5.31
C MET A 68 2.29 18.80 -6.71
N VAL A 69 1.41 17.81 -6.89
CA VAL A 69 0.79 17.50 -8.19
C VAL A 69 -0.54 18.24 -8.38
N ASN A 70 -1.10 18.79 -7.29
CA ASN A 70 -2.35 19.53 -7.25
C ASN A 70 -3.58 18.68 -7.67
N PHE A 71 -3.82 17.57 -6.98
CA PHE A 71 -5.03 16.75 -7.14
C PHE A 71 -5.83 16.62 -5.84
N GLU A 72 -7.14 16.46 -5.96
CA GLU A 72 -8.03 16.12 -4.86
C GLU A 72 -8.17 14.62 -4.69
N TYR A 73 -8.40 14.16 -3.46
CA TYR A 73 -8.52 12.74 -3.17
C TYR A 73 -9.44 12.46 -1.97
N LYS A 74 -9.98 11.25 -1.93
CA LYS A 74 -10.68 10.69 -0.76
C LYS A 74 -10.08 9.34 -0.38
N ILE A 75 -9.91 9.11 0.91
CA ILE A 75 -9.29 7.89 1.42
C ILE A 75 -10.37 6.92 1.89
N LEU A 76 -10.32 5.70 1.35
CA LEU A 76 -11.16 4.58 1.74
C LEU A 76 -10.29 3.47 2.34
N LEU A 77 -10.79 2.84 3.41
CA LEU A 77 -10.19 1.63 3.94
C LEU A 77 -10.59 0.46 3.06
N VAL A 78 -9.63 -0.42 2.78
CA VAL A 78 -9.89 -1.65 2.05
C VAL A 78 -10.87 -2.52 2.85
N PRO A 79 -11.98 -2.99 2.25
CA PRO A 79 -13.05 -3.65 3.01
C PRO A 79 -12.66 -4.94 3.74
N ASP A 80 -11.74 -5.72 3.14
CA ASP A 80 -11.32 -7.02 3.67
C ASP A 80 -10.05 -6.93 4.55
N GLY A 81 -9.47 -5.74 4.72
CA GLY A 81 -8.23 -5.54 5.48
C GLY A 81 -7.01 -6.25 4.88
N LYS A 82 -6.98 -6.53 3.57
CA LYS A 82 -5.86 -7.24 2.93
C LYS A 82 -5.11 -6.34 1.93
N TYR A 83 -3.80 -6.54 1.82
CA TYR A 83 -2.99 -5.91 0.78
C TYR A 83 -3.40 -6.39 -0.61
N GLY A 84 -3.53 -7.71 -0.76
CA GLY A 84 -3.82 -8.36 -2.03
C GLY A 84 -2.93 -9.57 -2.23
N ALA A 85 -3.59 -10.70 -2.32
CA ALA A 85 -3.02 -12.00 -2.62
C ALA A 85 -3.91 -12.67 -3.68
N PHE A 86 -3.27 -13.45 -4.56
CA PHE A 86 -3.97 -14.29 -5.51
C PHE A 86 -4.46 -15.55 -4.81
N ASP A 87 -5.75 -15.82 -4.92
CA ASP A 87 -6.38 -17.02 -4.42
C ASP A 87 -6.36 -18.10 -5.51
N PHE A 88 -5.72 -19.24 -5.25
CA PHE A 88 -5.60 -20.32 -6.23
C PHE A 88 -6.87 -21.17 -6.36
N GLU A 89 -7.79 -21.09 -5.40
CA GLU A 89 -9.07 -21.82 -5.47
C GLU A 89 -10.09 -21.03 -6.30
N THR A 90 -10.21 -19.73 -6.03
CA THR A 90 -11.16 -18.87 -6.75
C THR A 90 -10.57 -18.27 -8.03
N LEU A 91 -9.24 -18.32 -8.20
CA LEU A 91 -8.49 -17.66 -9.27
C LEU A 91 -8.70 -16.13 -9.31
N GLU A 92 -8.92 -15.52 -8.14
CA GLU A 92 -9.16 -14.08 -8.02
C GLU A 92 -8.12 -13.41 -7.11
N TRP A 93 -7.87 -12.12 -7.37
CA TRP A 93 -7.17 -11.25 -6.43
C TRP A 93 -8.12 -10.75 -5.35
N ASN A 94 -7.58 -10.48 -4.15
CA ASN A 94 -8.29 -9.79 -3.07
C ASN A 94 -7.61 -8.47 -2.68
N GLY A 95 -8.08 -7.83 -1.60
CA GLY A 95 -7.42 -6.68 -1.01
C GLY A 95 -7.36 -5.44 -1.88
N MET A 96 -6.40 -4.59 -1.58
CA MET A 96 -6.14 -3.36 -2.33
C MET A 96 -5.78 -3.65 -3.81
N VAL A 97 -5.10 -4.76 -4.10
CA VAL A 97 -4.79 -5.16 -5.49
C VAL A 97 -6.09 -5.35 -6.29
N ARG A 98 -7.08 -6.07 -5.74
CA ARG A 98 -8.38 -6.24 -6.39
C ARG A 98 -9.10 -4.91 -6.61
N GLN A 99 -9.06 -4.01 -5.62
CA GLN A 99 -9.69 -2.69 -5.73
C GLN A 99 -9.14 -1.88 -6.91
N LEU A 100 -7.81 -1.95 -7.14
CA LEU A 100 -7.16 -1.31 -8.28
C LEU A 100 -7.51 -1.99 -9.61
N MET A 101 -7.45 -3.33 -9.67
CA MET A 101 -7.78 -4.08 -10.88
C MET A 101 -9.22 -3.84 -11.35
N GLU A 102 -10.17 -3.78 -10.41
CA GLU A 102 -11.58 -3.53 -10.68
C GLU A 102 -11.92 -2.04 -10.83
N LYS A 103 -10.91 -1.15 -10.77
CA LYS A 103 -11.07 0.32 -10.84
C LYS A 103 -12.04 0.88 -9.79
N LYS A 104 -12.15 0.20 -8.65
CA LYS A 104 -12.88 0.69 -7.46
C LYS A 104 -12.05 1.70 -6.68
N ALA A 105 -10.73 1.64 -6.81
CA ALA A 105 -9.78 2.64 -6.35
C ALA A 105 -8.85 3.04 -7.50
N ASP A 106 -8.43 4.30 -7.49
CA ASP A 106 -7.51 4.87 -8.50
C ASP A 106 -6.05 4.76 -8.05
N LEU A 107 -5.81 4.79 -6.73
CA LEU A 107 -4.48 4.70 -6.13
C LEU A 107 -4.53 3.84 -4.86
N ALA A 108 -3.48 3.07 -4.59
CA ALA A 108 -3.28 2.43 -3.30
C ALA A 108 -2.07 3.06 -2.59
N VAL A 109 -2.26 3.47 -1.33
CA VAL A 109 -1.20 4.04 -0.51
C VAL A 109 -1.09 3.26 0.79
N GLY A 110 0.10 2.76 1.07
CA GLY A 110 0.41 1.98 2.26
C GLY A 110 1.77 1.30 2.14
N SER A 111 2.10 0.52 3.15
CA SER A 111 3.30 -0.33 3.27
C SER A 111 3.20 -1.62 2.45
N MET A 112 2.74 -1.52 1.19
CA MET A 112 2.63 -2.68 0.31
C MET A 112 3.99 -3.09 -0.25
N THR A 113 4.38 -4.34 -0.02
CA THR A 113 5.56 -4.93 -0.68
C THR A 113 5.35 -5.08 -2.18
N ILE A 114 6.28 -4.53 -2.96
CA ILE A 114 6.39 -4.73 -4.40
C ILE A 114 6.87 -6.16 -4.66
N ASN A 115 6.14 -6.92 -5.47
CA ASN A 115 6.53 -8.26 -5.88
C ASN A 115 6.02 -8.58 -7.30
N TYR A 116 6.64 -9.58 -7.92
CA TYR A 116 6.36 -9.97 -9.30
C TYR A 116 4.87 -10.31 -9.57
N ALA A 117 4.22 -11.02 -8.65
CA ALA A 117 2.83 -11.41 -8.83
C ALA A 117 1.88 -10.20 -8.83
N ARG A 118 2.16 -9.18 -8.01
CA ARG A 118 1.38 -7.94 -7.99
C ARG A 118 1.70 -7.06 -9.20
N GLU A 119 2.98 -6.94 -9.55
CA GLU A 119 3.43 -6.18 -10.73
C GLU A 119 2.85 -6.70 -12.06
N SER A 120 2.42 -7.96 -12.13
CA SER A 120 1.78 -8.49 -13.33
C SER A 120 0.34 -8.02 -13.55
N VAL A 121 -0.29 -7.40 -12.54
CA VAL A 121 -1.69 -6.96 -12.58
C VAL A 121 -1.90 -5.49 -12.22
N ILE A 122 -0.94 -4.85 -11.57
CA ILE A 122 -0.94 -3.43 -11.21
C ILE A 122 0.46 -2.83 -11.38
N ASP A 123 0.51 -1.52 -11.63
CA ASP A 123 1.76 -0.78 -11.72
C ASP A 123 2.19 -0.22 -10.35
N PHE A 124 3.50 -0.17 -10.12
CA PHE A 124 4.09 0.44 -8.92
C PHE A 124 4.94 1.65 -9.25
N THR A 125 4.98 2.61 -8.32
CA THR A 125 6.01 3.66 -8.33
C THR A 125 7.35 3.11 -7.84
N LYS A 126 8.40 3.94 -7.95
CA LYS A 126 9.63 3.65 -7.21
C LYS A 126 9.33 3.56 -5.70
N PRO A 127 9.92 2.60 -4.97
CA PRO A 127 9.69 2.46 -3.54
C PRO A 127 10.16 3.73 -2.80
N PHE A 128 9.39 4.17 -1.82
CA PHE A 128 9.73 5.34 -0.99
C PHE A 128 10.58 4.95 0.25
N MET A 129 10.68 3.66 0.57
CA MET A 129 11.43 3.13 1.70
C MET A 129 12.10 1.82 1.30
N ASN A 130 13.39 1.69 1.61
CA ASN A 130 14.12 0.44 1.46
C ASN A 130 13.99 -0.35 2.76
N LEU A 131 13.30 -1.49 2.72
CA LEU A 131 13.19 -2.41 3.85
C LEU A 131 13.92 -3.71 3.51
N GLY A 132 14.64 -4.23 4.51
CA GLY A 132 15.31 -5.53 4.45
C GLY A 132 14.69 -6.50 5.46
N ILE A 133 14.85 -7.80 5.20
CA ILE A 133 14.45 -8.83 6.17
C ILE A 133 15.36 -8.72 7.39
N SER A 134 14.76 -8.66 8.58
CA SER A 134 15.48 -8.65 9.85
C SER A 134 14.88 -9.70 10.80
N ILE A 135 15.69 -10.19 11.74
CA ILE A 135 15.26 -11.16 12.74
C ILE A 135 15.15 -10.44 14.08
N LEU A 136 13.95 -10.41 14.64
CA LEU A 136 13.71 -9.97 16.00
C LEU A 136 13.75 -11.18 16.94
N PHE A 137 14.63 -11.17 17.93
CA PHE A 137 14.67 -12.17 18.98
C PHE A 137 14.58 -11.51 20.35
N LYS A 138 13.97 -12.20 21.32
CA LYS A 138 13.92 -11.73 22.70
C LYS A 138 15.34 -11.74 23.27
N VAL A 139 15.78 -10.60 23.80
CA VAL A 139 17.05 -10.51 24.55
C VAL A 139 17.00 -11.57 25.65
N PRO A 140 17.98 -12.51 25.71
CA PRO A 140 18.05 -13.48 26.77
C PRO A 140 18.07 -12.73 28.10
N THR A 141 17.06 -12.95 28.93
CA THR A 141 17.12 -12.52 30.32
C THR A 141 18.04 -13.53 30.99
N ASP A 142 19.18 -13.08 31.51
CA ASP A 142 20.01 -13.92 32.36
C ASP A 142 19.09 -14.42 33.49
N LYS A 143 18.72 -15.70 33.43
CA LYS A 143 18.23 -16.36 34.62
C LYS A 143 19.44 -16.39 35.51
N GLU A 144 19.37 -15.70 36.66
CA GLU A 144 20.30 -15.96 37.75
C GLU A 144 20.42 -17.48 37.85
N SER A 145 21.60 -18.00 37.51
CA SER A 145 21.91 -19.40 37.65
C SER A 145 21.70 -19.69 39.13
N ALA A 146 20.61 -20.38 39.44
CA ALA A 146 20.38 -20.87 40.79
C ALA A 146 21.68 -21.56 41.22
N PHE A 147 22.25 -21.09 42.32
CA PHE A 147 23.56 -21.42 42.89
C PHE A 147 23.73 -22.92 43.29
N PHE A 148 23.00 -23.85 42.66
CA PHE A 148 22.90 -25.25 43.05
C PHE A 148 22.96 -26.25 41.90
N THR A 149 23.67 -25.97 40.81
CA THR A 149 24.08 -27.00 39.84
C THR A 149 25.32 -27.81 40.29
N PHE A 150 25.67 -27.75 41.58
CA PHE A 150 26.88 -28.36 42.17
C PHE A 150 26.61 -29.54 43.13
N ILE A 151 25.41 -30.13 43.09
CA ILE A 151 25.07 -31.30 43.91
C ILE A 151 24.54 -32.40 42.99
N ASP A 152 25.44 -33.00 42.22
CA ASP A 152 25.29 -34.40 41.82
C ASP A 152 26.28 -35.21 42.68
N PHE A 153 25.96 -35.30 43.97
CA PHE A 153 26.66 -36.18 44.89
C PHE A 153 26.33 -37.60 44.48
N THR A 154 27.29 -38.26 43.83
CA THR A 154 27.63 -39.68 44.08
C THR A 154 26.53 -40.43 44.82
N LYS A 155 25.50 -40.91 44.11
CA LYS A 155 24.62 -41.94 44.67
C LYS A 155 25.47 -43.22 44.81
N PRO A 156 25.80 -43.68 46.02
CA PRO A 156 26.55 -44.90 46.21
C PRO A 156 25.60 -46.11 46.07
N PHE A 157 26.05 -47.13 45.34
CA PHE A 157 25.81 -48.52 45.71
C PHE A 157 27.11 -49.04 46.33
#